data_AF-A0A4Y1Z7S9-F1
#
_entry.id   AF-A0A4Y1Z7S9-F1
#
_cell.length_a   1.000
_cell.length_b   1.000
_cell.length_c   1.000
_cell.angle_alpha   90.00
_cell.angle_beta   90.00
_cell.angle_gamma   90.00
#
_symmetry.space_group_name_H-M   'P 1'
#
loop_
_entity.id
_entity.type
_entity.pdbx_description
1 polymer ?
#
loop_
_entity_poly.entity_id
_entity_poly.type
_entity_poly.pdbx_seq_one_letter_code
_entity_poly.pdbx_strand_id
1 'polypeptide(L)'
;MLQSWKEVLPGDHYRVETNGLLHSFDQRVITLLYQPLIGIEAASLYFTLWQEVEFLEEHLTHHHLMGSMNLSLDRILKARKKLEAVGLLESLKKKRQPPVSLSIVLNRHLRRIDFSKTVF
;
A
#
# COMPACT_ATOMS: atom_id res chain seq x y z
N MET A 1 -8.67 18.05 -5.97
CA MET A 1 -9.31 17.34 -4.85
C MET A 1 -9.58 15.92 -5.33
N LEU A 2 -8.93 14.90 -4.76
CA LEU A 2 -9.13 13.51 -5.17
C LEU A 2 -10.46 13.02 -4.58
N GLN A 3 -11.36 12.51 -5.41
CA GLN A 3 -12.65 11.99 -4.99
C GLN A 3 -12.50 10.52 -4.59
N SER A 4 -12.12 10.28 -3.32
CA SER A 4 -11.96 8.94 -2.71
C SER A 4 -13.14 8.00 -2.94
N TRP A 5 -14.36 8.51 -2.86
CA TRP A 5 -15.62 7.75 -3.00
C TRP A 5 -15.86 7.11 -4.38
N LYS A 6 -15.14 7.53 -5.44
CA LYS A 6 -15.22 6.89 -6.76
C LYS A 6 -14.36 5.64 -6.89
N GLU A 7 -13.32 5.51 -6.07
CA GLU A 7 -12.37 4.40 -6.16
C GLU A 7 -12.67 3.31 -5.13
N VAL A 8 -12.94 3.70 -3.88
CA VAL A 8 -13.06 2.82 -2.71
C VAL A 8 -14.00 3.40 -1.66
N LEU A 9 -14.82 2.57 -1.03
CA LEU A 9 -15.63 2.91 0.14
C LEU A 9 -14.97 2.43 1.44
N PRO A 10 -15.19 3.10 2.59
CA PRO A 10 -14.67 2.64 3.89
C PRO A 10 -15.07 1.20 4.26
N GLY A 11 -16.24 0.76 3.79
CA GLY A 11 -16.75 -0.60 3.98
C GLY A 11 -16.23 -1.64 2.99
N ASP A 12 -15.43 -1.25 1.99
CA ASP A 12 -14.83 -2.20 1.06
C ASP A 12 -13.74 -3.01 1.75
N HIS A 13 -13.73 -4.32 1.47
CA HIS A 13 -12.71 -5.21 1.97
C HIS A 13 -11.46 -5.15 1.10
N TYR A 14 -10.30 -5.28 1.74
CA TYR A 14 -9.04 -5.52 1.08
C TYR A 14 -8.32 -6.72 1.71
N ARG A 15 -7.44 -7.32 0.92
CA ARG A 15 -6.54 -8.40 1.32
C ARG A 15 -5.13 -7.97 0.98
N VAL A 16 -4.20 -8.14 1.89
CA VAL A 16 -2.79 -7.89 1.64
C VAL A 16 -2.11 -9.22 1.32
N GLU A 17 -1.35 -9.24 0.24
CA GLU A 17 -0.54 -10.38 -0.19
C GLU A 17 0.88 -9.88 -0.47
N THR A 18 1.88 -10.75 -0.35
CA THR A 18 3.27 -10.39 -0.68
C THR A 18 3.82 -11.32 -1.75
N ASN A 19 4.50 -10.75 -2.71
CA ASN A 19 5.28 -11.51 -3.69
C ASN A 19 6.66 -11.85 -3.09
N GLY A 20 6.66 -12.71 -2.08
CA GLY A 20 7.86 -13.26 -1.43
C GLY A 20 8.02 -12.89 0.04
N LEU A 21 9.11 -13.40 0.64
CA LEU A 21 9.47 -13.15 2.03
C LEU A 21 10.12 -11.77 2.17
N LEU A 22 9.51 -10.90 2.98
CA LEU A 22 10.06 -9.61 3.37
C LEU A 22 11.07 -9.82 4.51
N HIS A 23 12.24 -9.19 4.43
CA HIS A 23 13.29 -9.30 5.43
C HIS A 23 13.48 -7.97 6.15
N SER A 24 13.97 -7.98 7.39
CA SER A 24 14.36 -6.78 8.14
C SER A 24 15.32 -5.82 7.40
N PHE A 25 16.04 -6.28 6.38
CA PHE A 25 16.85 -5.41 5.52
C PHE A 25 16.00 -4.48 4.65
N ASP A 26 14.84 -4.95 4.18
CA ASP A 26 13.92 -4.18 3.33
C ASP A 26 13.34 -2.97 4.08
N GLN A 27 13.13 -3.12 5.40
CA GLN A 27 12.73 -2.02 6.27
C GLN A 27 13.75 -0.87 6.23
N ARG A 28 15.04 -1.20 6.25
CA ARG A 28 16.11 -0.20 6.21
C ARG A 28 16.16 0.51 4.86
N VAL A 29 15.93 -0.22 3.77
CA VAL A 29 15.81 0.34 2.42
C VAL A 29 14.65 1.33 2.33
N ILE A 30 13.50 0.98 2.90
CA ILE A 30 12.32 1.86 2.91
C ILE A 30 12.59 3.13 3.71
N THR A 31 13.12 3.01 4.92
CA THR A 31 13.39 4.17 5.78
C THR A 31 14.48 5.08 5.21
N LEU A 32 15.55 4.54 4.64
CA LEU A 32 16.69 5.34 4.20
C LEU A 32 16.57 5.86 2.77
N LEU A 33 15.98 5.08 1.85
CA LEU A 33 15.94 5.44 0.42
C LEU A 33 14.56 5.92 -0.01
N TYR A 34 13.50 5.24 0.40
CA TYR A 34 12.16 5.54 -0.09
C TYR A 34 11.44 6.63 0.71
N GLN A 35 11.52 6.64 2.04
CA GLN A 35 10.85 7.60 2.90
C GLN A 35 11.14 9.07 2.52
N PRO A 36 12.37 9.48 2.14
CA PRO A 36 12.63 10.83 1.63
C PRO A 36 11.87 11.18 0.34
N LEU A 37 11.55 10.19 -0.50
CA LEU A 37 10.89 10.37 -1.80
C LEU A 37 9.36 10.30 -1.67
N ILE A 38 8.84 9.33 -0.92
CA ILE A 38 7.39 9.09 -0.79
C ILE A 38 6.77 9.84 0.39
N GLY A 39 7.58 10.20 1.39
CA GLY A 39 7.15 10.82 2.64
C GLY A 39 6.72 9.81 3.71
N ILE A 40 6.54 10.32 4.93
CA ILE A 40 6.29 9.49 6.12
C ILE A 40 4.98 8.71 6.02
N GLU A 41 3.89 9.32 5.54
CA GLU A 41 2.57 8.66 5.44
C GLU A 41 2.60 7.40 4.55
N ALA A 42 3.31 7.46 3.41
CA ALA A 42 3.42 6.33 2.49
C ALA A 42 4.34 5.23 3.05
N ALA A 43 5.43 5.61 3.72
CA ALA A 43 6.28 4.65 4.42
C ALA A 43 5.53 3.95 5.57
N SER A 44 4.77 4.71 6.37
CA SER A 44 3.93 4.16 7.45
C SER A 44 2.87 3.22 6.89
N LEU A 45 2.19 3.59 5.80
CA LEU A 45 1.20 2.72 5.14
C LEU A 45 1.83 1.39 4.73
N TYR A 46 3.04 1.42 4.15
CA TYR A 46 3.74 0.20 3.77
C TYR A 46 4.03 -0.70 4.97
N PHE A 47 4.52 -0.14 6.09
CA PHE A 47 4.79 -0.93 7.29
C PHE A 47 3.53 -1.51 7.93
N THR A 48 2.43 -0.75 7.95
CA THR A 48 1.12 -1.25 8.41
C THR A 48 0.68 -2.44 7.58
N LEU A 49 0.69 -2.31 6.25
CA LEU A 49 0.33 -3.40 5.34
C LEU A 49 1.27 -4.61 5.49
N TRP A 50 2.57 -4.40 5.70
CA TRP A 50 3.51 -5.48 5.98
C TRP A 50 3.10 -6.26 7.24
N GLN A 51 2.82 -5.58 8.35
CA GLN A 51 2.37 -6.28 9.56
C GLN A 51 1.04 -7.02 9.35
N GLU A 52 0.14 -6.46 8.56
CA GLU A 52 -1.15 -7.09 8.23
C GLU A 52 -1.01 -8.33 7.34
N VAL A 53 0.09 -8.50 6.58
CA VAL A 53 0.35 -9.76 5.83
C VAL A 53 0.49 -10.95 6.76
N GLU A 54 1.09 -10.74 7.93
CA GLU A 54 1.28 -11.80 8.92
C GLU A 54 -0.05 -12.18 9.58
N PHE A 55 -0.99 -11.24 9.63
CA PHE A 55 -2.38 -11.50 10.00
C PHE A 55 -3.12 -12.09 8.79
N LEU A 56 -3.20 -13.42 8.73
CA LEU A 56 -3.93 -14.21 7.71
C LEU A 56 -5.46 -13.92 7.64
N GLU A 57 -5.95 -12.80 8.16
CA GLU A 57 -7.35 -12.41 8.06
C GLU A 57 -7.69 -12.08 6.60
N GLU A 58 -8.58 -12.87 6.02
CA GLU A 58 -8.82 -12.85 4.58
C GLU A 58 -9.46 -11.55 4.08
N HIS A 59 -10.00 -10.70 4.96
CA HIS A 59 -10.80 -9.52 4.57
C HIS A 59 -10.81 -8.37 5.60
N LEU A 60 -9.74 -7.55 5.66
CA LEU A 60 -9.75 -6.30 6.44
C LEU A 60 -10.57 -5.21 5.73
N THR A 61 -11.16 -4.28 6.48
CA THR A 61 -11.91 -3.14 5.90
C THR A 61 -11.05 -1.89 5.82
N HIS A 62 -11.30 -1.01 4.86
CA HIS A 62 -10.60 0.28 4.81
C HIS A 62 -10.85 1.13 6.07
N HIS A 63 -11.98 0.92 6.76
CA HIS A 63 -12.23 1.52 8.07
C HIS A 63 -11.25 1.03 9.15
N HIS A 64 -10.86 -0.25 9.15
CA HIS A 64 -9.80 -0.76 10.02
C HIS A 64 -8.48 -0.02 9.76
N LEU A 65 -8.07 0.09 8.49
CA LEU A 65 -6.84 0.78 8.10
C LEU A 65 -6.84 2.27 8.49
N MET A 66 -8.00 2.93 8.34
CA MET A 66 -8.20 4.31 8.81
C MET A 66 -7.99 4.43 10.33
N GLY A 67 -8.51 3.48 11.10
CA GLY A 67 -8.31 3.40 12.55
C GLY A 67 -6.85 3.14 12.93
N SER A 68 -6.22 2.15 12.31
CA SER A 68 -4.83 1.75 12.58
C SER A 68 -3.83 2.87 12.29
N MET A 69 -4.03 3.61 11.19
CA MET A 69 -3.14 4.72 10.83
C MET A 69 -3.57 6.07 11.44
N ASN A 70 -4.79 6.16 11.99
CA ASN A 70 -5.42 7.43 12.36
C ASN A 70 -5.40 8.47 11.21
N LEU A 71 -5.71 8.01 9.99
CA LEU A 71 -5.71 8.82 8.77
C LEU A 71 -7.06 8.75 8.06
N SER A 72 -7.42 9.84 7.35
CA SER A 72 -8.58 9.84 6.48
C SER A 72 -8.34 8.99 5.23
N LEU A 73 -9.42 8.43 4.65
CA LEU A 73 -9.35 7.61 3.44
C LEU A 73 -8.63 8.33 2.28
N ASP A 74 -8.85 9.65 2.13
CA ASP A 74 -8.17 10.46 1.12
C ASP A 74 -6.64 10.46 1.26
N ARG A 75 -6.13 10.52 2.50
CA ARG A 75 -4.68 10.50 2.76
C ARG A 75 -4.11 9.12 2.50
N ILE A 76 -4.83 8.08 2.90
CA ILE A 76 -4.46 6.69 2.64
C ILE A 76 -4.40 6.43 1.13
N LEU A 77 -5.39 6.87 0.36
CA LEU A 77 -5.38 6.71 -1.10
C LEU A 77 -4.25 7.49 -1.77
N LYS A 78 -3.93 8.71 -1.29
CA LYS A 78 -2.76 9.46 -1.77
C LYS A 78 -1.46 8.72 -1.46
N ALA A 79 -1.31 8.21 -0.24
CA ALA A 79 -0.15 7.41 0.17
C ALA A 79 -0.01 6.14 -0.68
N ARG A 80 -1.12 5.43 -0.92
CA ARG A 80 -1.18 4.25 -1.79
C ARG A 80 -0.70 4.58 -3.20
N LYS A 81 -1.19 5.67 -3.80
CA LYS A 81 -0.76 6.11 -5.15
C LYS A 81 0.73 6.44 -5.22
N LYS A 82 1.33 6.96 -4.15
CA LYS A 82 2.78 7.17 -4.10
C LYS A 82 3.56 5.85 -4.07
N LEU A 83 3.08 4.87 -3.30
CA LEU A 83 3.68 3.53 -3.27
C LEU A 83 3.55 2.83 -4.63
N GLU A 84 2.42 2.99 -5.32
CA GLU A 84 2.19 2.49 -6.69
C GLU A 84 3.13 3.15 -7.70
N ALA A 85 3.29 4.47 -7.64
CA ALA A 85 4.17 5.21 -8.55
C ALA A 85 5.64 4.76 -8.46
N VAL A 86 6.05 4.29 -7.29
CA VAL A 86 7.41 3.83 -7.01
C VAL A 86 7.55 2.30 -7.18
N GLY A 87 6.44 1.60 -7.41
CA GLY A 87 6.42 0.15 -7.67
C GLY A 87 6.53 -0.73 -6.42
N LEU A 88 6.41 -0.15 -5.22
CA LEU A 88 6.42 -0.92 -3.96
C LEU A 88 5.10 -1.63 -3.68
N LEU A 89 4.01 -1.13 -4.26
CA LEU A 89 2.66 -1.65 -4.07
C LEU A 89 1.97 -1.77 -5.42
N GLU A 90 1.30 -2.89 -5.64
CA GLU A 90 0.42 -3.10 -6.78
C GLU A 90 -1.00 -3.35 -6.28
N SER A 91 -1.97 -2.53 -6.71
CA SER A 91 -3.38 -2.72 -6.34
C SER A 91 -4.13 -3.44 -7.45
N LEU A 92 -4.55 -4.67 -7.17
CA LEU A 92 -5.37 -5.47 -8.06
C LEU A 92 -6.82 -5.36 -7.61
N LYS A 93 -7.64 -4.66 -8.41
CA LYS A 93 -9.09 -4.63 -8.20
C LYS A 93 -9.71 -5.89 -8.79
N LYS A 94 -10.10 -6.84 -7.94
CA LYS A 94 -10.79 -8.05 -8.38
C LYS A 94 -12.25 -7.68 -8.73
N LYS A 95 -12.53 -7.43 -10.01
CA LYS A 95 -13.89 -7.29 -10.54
C LYS A 95 -14.58 -8.66 -10.62
N ARG A 96 -14.87 -9.30 -9.49
CA ARG A 96 -15.75 -10.48 -9.48
C ARG A 96 -16.65 -10.46 -8.25
N GLN A 97 -17.83 -9.89 -8.47
CA GLN A 97 -19.02 -9.83 -7.60
C GLN A 97 -18.85 -9.05 -6.28
N PRO A 98 -19.89 -8.32 -5.83
CA PRO A 98 -19.85 -7.62 -4.56
C PRO A 98 -19.72 -8.62 -3.40
N PRO A 99 -18.90 -8.33 -2.36
CA PRO A 99 -18.19 -7.08 -2.12
C PRO A 99 -16.87 -6.96 -2.93
N VAL A 100 -16.57 -5.73 -3.37
CA VAL A 100 -15.35 -5.41 -4.13
C VAL A 100 -14.14 -5.71 -3.25
N SER A 101 -13.44 -6.80 -3.55
CA SER A 101 -12.24 -7.20 -2.82
C SER A 101 -11.00 -6.62 -3.52
N LEU A 102 -10.30 -5.68 -2.87
CA LEU A 102 -9.04 -5.14 -3.37
C LEU A 102 -7.88 -6.03 -2.87
N SER A 103 -7.13 -6.62 -3.78
CA SER A 103 -5.92 -7.38 -3.43
C SER A 103 -4.72 -6.44 -3.53
N ILE A 104 -4.08 -6.12 -2.41
CA ILE A 104 -2.89 -5.28 -2.33
C ILE A 104 -1.69 -6.23 -2.33
N VAL A 105 -0.91 -6.22 -3.40
CA VAL A 105 0.28 -7.06 -3.52
C VAL A 105 1.51 -6.21 -3.21
N LEU A 106 2.22 -6.54 -2.14
CA LEU A 106 3.54 -5.97 -1.85
C LEU A 106 4.57 -6.65 -2.74
N ASN A 107 5.20 -5.88 -3.63
CA ASN A 107 6.20 -6.40 -4.55
C ASN A 107 7.59 -6.35 -3.90
N ARG A 108 8.29 -7.50 -3.89
CA ARG A 108 9.70 -7.61 -3.47
C ARG A 108 10.68 -7.11 -4.53
N HIS A 109 10.22 -6.56 -5.67
CA HIS A 109 11.08 -6.15 -6.78
C HIS A 109 11.91 -4.88 -6.46
N LEU A 110 12.85 -4.99 -5.52
CA LEU A 110 13.99 -4.10 -5.33
C LEU A 110 15.11 -4.39 -6.36
N ARG A 111 14.79 -5.02 -7.50
CA ARG A 111 15.74 -5.10 -8.61
C ARG A 111 15.68 -3.79 -9.37
N ARG A 112 16.52 -2.85 -8.93
CA ARG A 112 16.78 -1.57 -9.57
C ARG A 112 15.51 -0.74 -9.70
N ILE A 113 15.29 0.16 -8.75
CA ILE A 113 14.72 1.45 -9.12
C ILE A 113 15.62 1.96 -10.26
N ASP A 114 15.10 2.00 -11.48
CA ASP A 114 15.66 2.83 -12.53
C ASP A 114 15.52 4.28 -12.05
N PHE A 115 16.48 4.72 -11.22
CA PHE A 115 16.66 6.11 -10.80
C PHE A 115 16.81 7.06 -12.01
N SER A 116 16.96 6.50 -13.22
CA SER A 116 17.02 7.23 -14.48
C SER A 116 15.69 7.85 -14.93
N LYS A 117 14.53 7.47 -14.40
CA LYS A 117 13.22 7.91 -14.95
C LYS A 117 12.39 8.85 -14.07
N THR A 118 12.91 9.33 -12.94
CA THR A 118 12.16 10.26 -12.06
C THR A 118 12.98 11.48 -11.63
N VAL A 119 13.95 11.88 -12.45
CA VAL A 119 14.46 13.25 -12.44
C VAL A 119 14.42 13.72 -13.88
N PHE A 120 13.36 14.45 -14.23
CA PHE A 120 13.26 15.63 -15.10
C PHE A 120 11.78 15.93 -15.34
#